data_AF-A0A9E3EWS0-F1
#
_entry.id   AF-A0A9E3EWS0-F1
#
_cell.length_a   1.000
_cell.length_b   1.000
_cell.length_c   1.000
_cell.angle_alpha   90.00
_cell.angle_beta   90.00
_cell.angle_gamma   90.00
#
_symmetry.space_group_name_H-M   'P 1'
#
loop_
_entity.id
_entity.type
_entity.pdbx_description
1 polymer ?
#
loop_
_entity_poly.entity_id
_entity_poly.type
_entity_poly.pdbx_seq_one_letter_code
_entity_poly.pdbx_strand_id
1 'polypeptide(L)'
;MGVWMDMLVAPQMPTLLSREQFCELLQDLLHRGVVQMPCALLAGDVNVEIPLAIANLFLNSRYENGEWIVYPLDYPKGKVIPIDEGSVTIYYYGEDETALFKAIFEAPYGEISLCAWFNNLDFENEDIAQSYTYGADTLVYALPEIRDVYYEVEEQQKQYEHEDGEFAESEREANNTISVLKTQPVQCCFRTTAKGGPYQTCKTMDKIFARHFGNDFIVGCFYS
;
A
#
# COMPACT_ATOMS: atom_id res chain seq x y z
N MET A 1 7.29 16.53 -15.21
CA MET A 1 7.54 15.76 -13.98
C MET A 1 6.19 15.23 -13.55
N GLY A 2 6.01 13.92 -13.44
CA GLY A 2 4.75 13.34 -12.94
C GLY A 2 4.79 13.20 -11.43
N VAL A 3 3.60 13.23 -10.82
CA VAL A 3 3.38 13.13 -9.37
C VAL A 3 3.29 11.66 -8.98
N TRP A 4 4.01 11.28 -7.92
CA TRP A 4 3.89 9.97 -7.31
C TRP A 4 2.63 9.93 -6.47
N MET A 5 1.91 8.82 -6.56
CA MET A 5 0.64 8.62 -5.88
C MET A 5 0.65 7.29 -5.16
N ASP A 6 0.16 7.32 -3.94
CA ASP A 6 -0.06 6.15 -3.13
C ASP A 6 -1.54 5.78 -3.18
N MET A 7 -1.84 4.53 -3.49
CA MET A 7 -3.17 3.96 -3.27
C MET A 7 -3.13 3.08 -2.02
N LEU A 8 -4.12 3.25 -1.14
CA LEU A 8 -4.42 2.43 0.01
C LEU A 8 -5.67 1.60 -0.29
N VAL A 9 -5.62 0.30 0.00
CA VAL A 9 -6.79 -0.58 0.03
C VAL A 9 -6.83 -1.29 1.37
N ALA A 10 -7.95 -1.23 2.07
CA ALA A 10 -8.09 -1.82 3.40
C ALA A 10 -9.52 -2.31 3.67
N PRO A 11 -9.72 -3.28 4.58
CA PRO A 11 -11.05 -3.61 5.07
C PRO A 11 -11.76 -2.40 5.70
N GLN A 12 -13.09 -2.33 5.55
CA GLN A 12 -13.91 -1.27 6.17
C GLN A 12 -13.76 -1.24 7.70
N MET A 13 -13.71 -2.42 8.31
CA MET A 13 -13.49 -2.60 9.74
C MET A 13 -12.07 -3.11 9.97
N PRO A 14 -11.26 -2.46 10.83
CA PRO A 14 -9.88 -2.88 11.07
C PRO A 14 -9.87 -4.33 11.53
N THR A 15 -9.26 -5.19 10.72
CA THR A 15 -9.21 -6.63 10.94
C THR A 15 -7.82 -7.12 10.62
N LEU A 16 -7.16 -7.73 11.59
CA LEU A 16 -5.96 -8.52 11.34
C LEU A 16 -6.39 -9.87 10.74
N LEU A 17 -6.02 -10.10 9.48
CA LEU A 17 -6.22 -11.41 8.85
C LEU A 17 -5.49 -12.49 9.66
N SER A 18 -6.02 -13.72 9.69
CA SER A 18 -5.23 -14.87 10.14
C SER A 18 -3.99 -15.03 9.25
N ARG A 19 -2.96 -15.71 9.77
CA ARG A 19 -1.74 -15.96 9.01
C ARG A 19 -2.05 -16.69 7.69
N GLU A 20 -2.95 -17.67 7.74
CA GLU A 20 -3.39 -18.44 6.58
C GLU A 20 -4.09 -17.54 5.56
N GLN A 21 -5.02 -16.67 5.98
CA GLN A 21 -5.69 -15.71 5.10
C GLN A 21 -4.71 -14.68 4.50
N PHE A 22 -3.70 -14.25 5.26
CA PHE A 22 -2.66 -13.37 4.74
C PHE A 22 -1.82 -14.06 3.66
N CYS A 23 -1.45 -15.32 3.86
CA CYS A 23 -0.81 -16.13 2.82
C CYS A 23 -1.70 -16.28 1.59
N GLU A 24 -3.00 -16.58 1.75
CA GLU A 24 -3.95 -16.69 0.63
C GLU A 24 -4.09 -15.37 -0.14
N LEU A 25 -4.08 -14.22 0.55
CA LEU A 25 -4.09 -12.91 -0.08
C LEU A 25 -2.85 -12.72 -0.96
N LEU A 26 -1.65 -13.00 -0.44
CA LEU A 26 -0.41 -12.88 -1.22
C LEU A 26 -0.37 -13.86 -2.40
N GLN A 27 -0.88 -15.09 -2.23
CA GLN A 27 -1.02 -16.07 -3.33
C GLN A 27 -1.95 -15.54 -4.41
N ASP A 28 -3.12 -15.02 -4.05
CA ASP A 28 -4.05 -14.45 -5.04
C ASP A 28 -3.42 -13.26 -5.78
N LEU A 29 -2.65 -12.40 -5.09
CA LEU A 29 -1.94 -11.28 -5.72
C LEU A 29 -0.87 -11.76 -6.71
N LEU A 30 -0.11 -12.79 -6.38
CA LEU A 30 0.91 -13.39 -7.25
C LEU A 30 0.28 -14.14 -8.43
N HIS A 31 -0.62 -15.09 -8.16
CA HIS A 31 -1.16 -16.00 -9.18
C HIS A 31 -2.14 -15.33 -10.14
N ARG A 32 -2.72 -14.18 -9.75
CA ARG A 32 -3.55 -13.38 -10.64
C ARG A 32 -2.77 -12.26 -11.33
N GLY A 33 -1.44 -12.25 -11.21
CA GLY A 33 -0.58 -11.25 -11.85
C GLY A 33 -0.96 -9.85 -11.41
N VAL A 34 -1.05 -9.59 -10.11
CA VAL A 34 -1.12 -8.22 -9.57
C VAL A 34 0.28 -7.75 -9.21
N VAL A 35 1.04 -8.60 -8.52
CA VAL A 35 2.44 -8.36 -8.15
C VAL A 35 3.33 -9.42 -8.75
N GLN A 36 4.62 -9.13 -8.88
CA GLN A 36 5.62 -10.09 -9.31
C GLN A 36 6.70 -10.27 -8.25
N MET A 37 7.34 -11.44 -8.29
CA MET A 37 8.60 -11.64 -7.60
C MET A 37 9.72 -10.80 -8.27
N PRO A 38 10.75 -10.37 -7.52
CA PRO A 38 11.06 -10.74 -6.14
C PRO A 38 10.20 -10.04 -5.08
N CYS A 39 10.04 -10.72 -3.95
CA CYS A 39 9.38 -10.18 -2.76
C CYS A 39 10.38 -10.13 -1.60
N ALA A 40 10.31 -9.11 -0.74
CA ALA A 40 10.89 -9.14 0.60
C ALA A 40 9.79 -9.29 1.67
N LEU A 41 10.07 -10.06 2.72
CA LEU A 41 9.27 -10.10 3.93
C LEU A 41 10.00 -9.36 5.05
N LEU A 42 9.39 -8.29 5.53
CA LEU A 42 9.93 -7.41 6.56
C LEU A 42 9.09 -7.55 7.83
N ALA A 43 9.74 -7.45 8.99
CA ALA A 43 9.07 -7.54 10.27
C ALA A 43 9.61 -6.52 11.29
N GLY A 44 8.74 -5.90 12.07
CA GLY A 44 9.11 -4.96 13.13
C GLY A 44 8.32 -3.66 13.05
N ASP A 45 8.96 -2.52 13.29
CA ASP A 45 8.37 -1.19 13.16
C ASP A 45 8.35 -0.70 11.70
N VAL A 46 7.63 -1.43 10.87
CA VAL A 46 7.34 -1.01 9.49
C VAL A 46 6.30 0.12 9.54
N ASN A 47 6.69 1.31 9.11
CA ASN A 47 5.77 2.45 9.04
C ASN A 47 4.83 2.29 7.84
N VAL A 48 3.53 2.22 8.11
CA VAL A 48 2.48 2.07 7.09
C VAL A 48 2.18 3.37 6.35
N GLU A 49 2.48 4.53 6.94
CA GLU A 49 2.21 5.85 6.35
C GLU A 49 3.25 6.27 5.31
N ILE A 50 4.44 5.68 5.36
CA ILE A 50 5.57 6.07 4.51
C ILE A 50 6.05 4.85 3.68
N PRO A 51 5.24 4.35 2.74
CA PRO A 51 5.59 3.15 1.95
C PRO A 51 6.90 3.32 1.17
N LEU A 52 7.16 4.52 0.64
CA LEU A 52 8.41 4.86 -0.04
C LEU A 52 9.64 4.75 0.87
N ALA A 53 9.50 4.91 2.19
CA ALA A 53 10.62 4.68 3.10
C ALA A 53 11.04 3.22 3.06
N ILE A 54 10.10 2.27 2.95
CA ILE A 54 10.40 0.84 2.90
C ILE A 54 11.18 0.47 1.61
N ALA A 55 10.74 0.97 0.45
CA ALA A 55 11.47 0.75 -0.80
C ALA A 55 12.91 1.30 -0.70
N ASN A 56 13.08 2.49 -0.13
CA ASN A 56 14.39 3.09 0.07
C ASN A 56 15.24 2.36 1.12
N LEU A 57 14.63 1.81 2.19
CA LEU A 57 15.31 0.96 3.16
C LEU A 57 15.90 -0.27 2.48
N PHE A 58 15.13 -0.93 1.62
CA PHE A 58 15.58 -2.13 0.94
C PHE A 58 16.71 -1.85 -0.05
N LEU A 59 16.63 -0.76 -0.83
CA LEU A 59 17.70 -0.35 -1.76
C LEU A 59 19.05 -0.13 -1.07
N ASN A 60 19.04 0.10 0.25
CA ASN A 60 20.24 0.24 1.06
C ASN A 60 20.52 -0.99 1.93
N SER A 61 19.95 -2.15 1.63
CA SER A 61 20.25 -3.40 2.34
C SER A 61 21.26 -4.27 1.60
N ARG A 62 22.03 -5.08 2.34
CA ARG A 62 22.96 -6.08 1.79
C ARG A 62 22.88 -7.37 2.58
N TYR A 63 23.04 -8.50 1.89
CA TYR A 63 23.13 -9.81 2.54
C TYR A 63 24.60 -10.13 2.86
N GLU A 64 24.95 -10.18 4.14
CA GLU A 64 26.31 -10.43 4.61
C GLU A 64 26.28 -11.44 5.77
N ASN A 65 27.17 -12.44 5.73
CA ASN A 65 27.32 -13.44 6.79
C ASN A 65 26.05 -14.22 7.19
N GLY A 66 25.08 -14.36 6.28
CA GLY A 66 23.82 -15.08 6.55
C GLY A 66 22.68 -14.17 7.03
N GLU A 67 22.91 -12.87 7.17
CA GLU A 67 21.95 -11.90 7.67
C GLU A 67 21.79 -10.74 6.67
N TRP A 68 20.60 -10.14 6.65
CA TRP A 68 20.36 -8.89 5.91
C TRP A 68 20.74 -7.70 6.79
N ILE A 69 21.69 -6.90 6.33
CA ILE A 69 22.13 -5.67 6.96
C ILE A 69 21.48 -4.51 6.22
N VAL A 70 20.70 -3.67 6.91
CA VAL A 70 20.11 -2.45 6.36
C VAL A 70 21.01 -1.26 6.69
N TYR A 71 21.53 -0.59 5.66
CA TYR A 71 22.30 0.64 5.84
C TYR A 71 21.34 1.84 5.86
N PRO A 72 21.55 2.82 6.76
CA PRO A 72 20.78 4.06 6.74
C PRO A 72 20.98 4.79 5.41
N LEU A 73 19.91 5.37 4.85
CA LEU A 73 20.03 6.29 3.71
C LEU A 73 20.90 7.48 4.11
N ASP A 74 21.94 7.76 3.33
CA ASP A 74 22.63 9.05 3.34
C ASP A 74 21.68 10.15 2.84
N TYR A 75 20.76 10.60 3.69
CA TYR A 75 20.06 11.87 3.49
C TYR A 75 21.10 13.01 3.47
N PRO A 76 20.90 14.08 2.67
CA PRO A 76 21.88 15.13 2.48
C PRO A 76 22.43 15.67 3.80
N LYS A 77 23.69 15.29 4.08
CA LYS A 77 24.63 15.73 5.11
C LYS A 77 24.03 16.06 6.49
N GLY A 78 24.16 15.09 7.40
CA GLY A 78 24.51 15.39 8.80
C GLY A 78 23.52 15.00 9.87
N LYS A 79 22.41 14.34 9.52
CA LYS A 79 21.58 13.63 10.50
C LYS A 79 21.40 12.19 10.04
N VAL A 80 22.20 11.30 10.65
CA VAL A 80 21.85 9.89 10.75
C VAL A 80 20.55 9.86 11.55
N ILE A 81 19.45 9.41 10.93
CA ILE A 81 18.34 8.88 11.72
C ILE A 81 18.75 7.44 11.97
N PRO A 82 19.22 7.08 13.18
CA PRO A 82 19.36 5.68 13.51
C PRO A 82 17.95 5.09 13.39
N ILE A 83 17.77 4.21 12.41
CA ILE A 83 16.84 3.10 12.61
C ILE A 83 17.48 2.40 13.81
N ASP A 84 16.90 2.55 15.00
CA ASP A 84 17.44 1.88 16.19
C ASP A 84 17.74 0.43 15.80
N GLU A 85 18.99 0.02 16.01
CA GLU A 85 19.49 -1.32 15.71
C GLU A 85 18.45 -2.34 16.22
N GLY A 86 17.65 -2.91 15.33
CA GLY A 86 16.59 -3.87 15.67
C GLY A 86 15.14 -3.49 15.33
N SER A 87 14.84 -2.32 14.71
CA SER A 87 13.42 -2.00 14.46
C SER A 87 12.81 -2.72 13.25
N VAL A 88 13.57 -3.12 12.22
CA VAL A 88 13.04 -3.91 11.08
C VAL A 88 14.00 -5.05 10.73
N THR A 89 13.47 -6.27 10.65
CA THR A 89 14.18 -7.51 10.30
C THR A 89 13.69 -8.01 8.94
N ILE A 90 14.60 -8.42 8.04
CA ILE A 90 14.24 -9.07 6.77
C ILE A 90 14.25 -10.60 6.97
N TYR A 91 13.07 -11.21 6.90
CA TYR A 91 12.90 -12.67 7.05
C TYR A 91 13.12 -13.42 5.74
N TYR A 92 12.83 -12.76 4.62
CA TYR A 92 12.93 -13.35 3.30
C TYR A 92 13.18 -12.27 2.26
N TYR A 93 13.98 -12.62 1.24
CA TYR A 93 14.03 -11.91 -0.02
C TYR A 93 14.39 -12.87 -1.14
N GLY A 94 13.63 -12.87 -2.23
CA GLY A 94 13.95 -13.68 -3.38
C GLY A 94 12.76 -13.90 -4.31
N GLU A 95 12.90 -14.91 -5.17
CA GLU A 95 11.94 -15.29 -6.20
C GLU A 95 11.19 -16.61 -5.90
N ASP A 96 11.59 -17.34 -4.85
CA ASP A 96 10.97 -18.60 -4.45
C ASP A 96 9.73 -18.36 -3.57
N GLU A 97 8.55 -18.48 -4.18
CA GLU A 97 7.24 -18.35 -3.52
C GLU A 97 7.08 -19.33 -2.33
N THR A 98 7.60 -20.56 -2.43
CA THR A 98 7.48 -21.54 -1.33
C THR A 98 8.30 -21.10 -0.12
N ALA A 99 9.49 -20.55 -0.36
CA ALA A 99 10.34 -20.01 0.69
C ALA A 99 9.75 -18.74 1.33
N LEU A 100 9.05 -17.89 0.55
CA LEU A 100 8.30 -16.74 1.09
C LEU A 100 7.25 -17.19 2.11
N PHE A 101 6.39 -18.16 1.74
CA PHE A 101 5.34 -18.60 2.66
C PHE A 101 5.90 -19.31 3.88
N LYS A 102 6.95 -20.11 3.71
CA LYS A 102 7.66 -20.68 4.87
C LYS A 102 8.13 -19.58 5.82
N ALA A 103 8.72 -18.51 5.30
CA ALA A 103 9.19 -17.39 6.12
C ALA A 103 8.03 -16.67 6.86
N ILE A 104 6.84 -16.56 6.26
CA ILE A 104 5.64 -16.00 6.94
C ILE A 104 5.21 -16.86 8.14
N PHE A 105 5.32 -18.19 8.03
CA PHE A 105 5.04 -19.10 9.15
C PHE A 105 6.08 -19.07 10.26
N GLU A 106 7.34 -18.75 9.92
CA GLU A 106 8.43 -18.61 10.89
C GLU A 106 8.46 -17.21 11.54
N ALA A 107 7.85 -16.20 10.91
CA ALA A 107 7.80 -14.83 11.42
C ALA A 107 6.81 -14.67 12.61
N PRO A 108 7.01 -13.65 13.48
CA PRO A 108 6.19 -13.41 14.67
C PRO A 108 4.87 -12.71 14.31
N TYR A 109 4.07 -13.35 13.44
CA TYR A 109 2.81 -12.83 12.91
C TYR A 109 1.83 -12.51 14.04
N GLY A 110 1.32 -11.28 14.04
CA GLY A 110 0.37 -10.79 15.05
C GLY A 110 1.00 -10.36 16.37
N GLU A 111 2.32 -10.55 16.55
CA GLU A 111 3.09 -9.99 17.66
C GLU A 111 3.84 -8.74 17.24
N ILE A 112 4.35 -8.73 16.00
CA ILE A 112 5.01 -7.56 15.38
C ILE A 112 4.40 -7.28 14.01
N SER A 113 4.57 -6.06 13.52
CA SER A 113 4.09 -5.71 12.19
C SER A 113 4.88 -6.46 11.13
N LEU A 114 4.19 -7.02 10.14
CA LEU A 114 4.77 -7.65 8.97
C LEU A 114 4.42 -6.85 7.72
N CYS A 115 5.35 -6.84 6.77
CA CYS A 115 5.15 -6.21 5.46
C CYS A 115 5.76 -7.11 4.37
N ALA A 116 4.94 -7.59 3.46
CA ALA A 116 5.40 -8.16 2.20
C ALA A 116 5.57 -7.03 1.18
N TRP A 117 6.78 -6.77 0.74
CA TRP A 117 7.09 -5.76 -0.26
C TRP A 117 7.47 -6.43 -1.59
N PHE A 118 6.78 -6.03 -2.64
CA PHE A 118 7.05 -6.41 -4.02
C PHE A 118 7.56 -5.17 -4.75
N ASN A 119 8.68 -5.32 -5.46
CA ASN A 119 9.34 -4.22 -6.15
C ASN A 119 8.60 -3.76 -7.42
N ASN A 120 7.59 -4.51 -7.86
CA ASN A 120 6.83 -4.16 -9.05
C ASN A 120 5.43 -4.78 -9.05
N LEU A 121 4.52 -4.11 -9.75
CA LEU A 121 3.29 -4.71 -10.24
C LEU A 121 3.56 -5.56 -11.48
N ASP A 122 2.66 -6.49 -11.76
CA ASP A 122 2.69 -7.29 -12.98
C ASP A 122 2.06 -6.53 -14.15
N PHE A 123 2.89 -5.88 -14.97
CA PHE A 123 2.43 -5.18 -16.17
C PHE A 123 2.11 -6.12 -17.35
N GLU A 124 2.31 -7.44 -17.23
CA GLU A 124 1.78 -8.40 -18.20
C GLU A 124 0.26 -8.61 -18.01
N ASN A 125 -0.27 -8.27 -16.82
CA ASN A 125 -1.71 -8.22 -16.59
C ASN A 125 -2.33 -6.97 -17.24
N GLU A 126 -3.25 -7.18 -18.18
CA GLU A 126 -3.91 -6.10 -18.93
C GLU A 126 -4.66 -5.11 -18.03
N ASP A 127 -5.31 -5.57 -16.95
CA ASP A 127 -6.03 -4.69 -16.02
C ASP A 127 -5.06 -3.74 -15.29
N ILE A 128 -3.87 -4.25 -14.94
CA ILE A 128 -2.79 -3.48 -14.31
C ILE A 128 -2.21 -2.49 -15.31
N ALA A 129 -1.82 -2.94 -16.50
CA ALA A 129 -1.23 -2.10 -17.54
C ALA A 129 -2.17 -0.97 -18.01
N GLN A 130 -3.49 -1.17 -17.92
CA GLN A 130 -4.48 -0.12 -18.21
C GLN A 130 -4.64 0.89 -17.06
N SER A 131 -4.39 0.47 -15.81
CA SER A 131 -4.64 1.29 -14.62
C SER A 131 -3.40 2.05 -14.14
N TYR A 132 -2.20 1.53 -14.45
CA TYR A 132 -0.92 2.07 -14.01
C TYR A 132 -0.06 2.46 -15.20
N THR A 133 0.66 3.58 -15.08
CA THR A 133 1.50 4.07 -16.18
C THR A 133 2.90 3.45 -16.17
N TYR A 134 3.48 3.26 -14.99
CA TYR A 134 4.78 2.60 -14.86
C TYR A 134 5.04 2.17 -13.40
N GLY A 135 6.09 1.35 -13.25
CA GLY A 135 6.72 0.85 -12.02
C GLY A 135 6.13 1.33 -10.69
N ALA A 136 5.58 0.37 -9.95
CA ALA A 136 4.95 0.62 -8.66
C ALA A 136 5.50 -0.31 -7.58
N ASP A 137 5.98 0.25 -6.48
CA ASP A 137 6.22 -0.53 -5.27
C ASP A 137 4.87 -0.97 -4.71
N THR A 138 4.79 -2.21 -4.24
CA THR A 138 3.57 -2.76 -3.64
C THR A 138 3.88 -3.35 -2.27
N LEU A 139 3.09 -2.99 -1.27
CA LEU A 139 3.29 -3.37 0.11
C LEU A 139 1.99 -3.95 0.67
N VAL A 140 2.08 -5.10 1.34
CA VAL A 140 0.95 -5.72 2.02
C VAL A 140 1.30 -5.86 3.49
N TYR A 141 0.54 -5.18 4.34
CA TYR A 141 0.80 -5.08 5.76
C TYR A 141 -0.11 -6.00 6.57
N ALA A 142 0.44 -6.58 7.63
CA ALA A 142 -0.28 -7.18 8.75
C ALA A 142 0.23 -6.53 10.04
N LEU A 143 -0.62 -5.77 10.72
CA LEU A 143 -0.28 -4.95 11.87
C LEU A 143 -0.90 -5.55 13.14
N PRO A 144 -0.11 -5.80 14.20
CA PRO A 144 -0.62 -6.39 15.44
C PRO A 144 -1.61 -5.44 16.14
N GLU A 145 -1.41 -4.14 16.00
CA GLU A 145 -2.24 -3.09 16.57
C GLU A 145 -2.96 -2.31 15.47
N ILE A 146 -4.14 -1.77 15.81
CA ILE A 146 -4.86 -0.84 14.94
C ILE A 146 -4.01 0.42 14.78
N ARG A 147 -3.75 0.81 13.53
CA ARG A 147 -3.10 2.08 13.19
C ARG A 147 -4.04 2.92 12.36
N ASP A 148 -4.13 4.20 12.70
CA ASP A 148 -4.82 5.18 11.87
C ASP A 148 -3.94 5.53 10.67
N VAL A 149 -4.49 5.39 9.47
CA VAL A 149 -3.83 5.79 8.23
C VAL A 149 -4.68 6.86 7.59
N TYR A 150 -4.05 7.98 7.23
CA TYR A 150 -4.74 9.04 6.51
C TYR A 150 -5.10 8.56 5.09
N TYR A 151 -5.85 9.31 4.29
CA TYR A 151 -6.00 9.13 2.83
C TYR A 151 -6.82 10.28 2.28
N GLU A 152 -6.58 10.64 1.03
CA GLU A 152 -7.43 11.60 0.33
C GLU A 152 -8.53 10.86 -0.43
N VAL A 153 -9.73 11.43 -0.37
CA VAL A 153 -10.87 11.04 -1.19
C VAL A 153 -11.33 12.26 -1.96
N GLU A 154 -11.59 12.08 -3.24
CA GLU A 154 -12.28 13.08 -4.05
C GLU A 154 -13.78 13.04 -3.73
N GLU A 155 -14.28 14.11 -3.13
CA GLU A 155 -15.72 14.28 -2.89
C GLU A 155 -16.30 15.30 -3.87
N GLN A 156 -17.45 14.97 -4.45
CA GLN A 156 -18.21 15.91 -5.27
C GLN A 156 -18.92 16.90 -4.36
N GLN A 157 -18.47 18.16 -4.35
CA GLN A 157 -19.15 19.20 -3.60
C GLN A 157 -20.27 19.80 -4.47
N LYS A 158 -21.53 19.51 -4.13
CA LYS A 158 -22.67 20.22 -4.73
C LYS A 158 -22.68 21.65 -4.23
N GLN A 159 -22.21 22.58 -5.05
CA GLN A 159 -22.26 24.00 -4.75
C GLN A 159 -23.61 24.55 -5.24
N TYR A 160 -24.48 24.92 -4.30
CA TYR A 160 -25.72 25.62 -4.62
C TYR A 160 -25.40 27.12 -4.72
N GLU A 161 -25.32 27.63 -5.95
CA GLU A 161 -25.26 29.07 -6.18
C GLU A 161 -26.67 29.64 -5.95
N HIS A 162 -26.86 30.33 -4.82
CA HIS A 162 -28.03 31.18 -4.65
C HIS A 162 -27.82 32.44 -5.49
N GLU A 163 -28.43 32.47 -6.69
CA GLU A 163 -28.58 33.73 -7.43
C GLU A 163 -29.64 34.59 -6.72
N ASP A 164 -29.21 35.67 -6.08
CA ASP A 164 -30.09 36.73 -5.58
C ASP A 164 -30.71 37.46 -6.79
N GLY A 165 -31.73 36.87 -7.41
CA GLY A 165 -32.47 37.48 -8.52
C GLY A 165 -33.71 36.68 -8.91
N GLU A 166 -34.86 37.34 -9.01
CA GLU A 166 -36.20 36.79 -9.30
C GLU A 166 -36.38 36.11 -10.69
N PHE A 167 -35.33 35.55 -11.30
CA PHE A 167 -35.41 34.95 -12.62
C PHE A 167 -34.84 33.53 -12.63
N ALA A 168 -35.77 32.57 -12.74
CA ALA A 168 -35.58 31.18 -13.17
C ALA A 168 -34.29 30.49 -12.70
N GLU A 169 -34.42 29.67 -11.65
CA GLU A 169 -33.44 28.67 -11.22
C GLU A 169 -32.88 27.89 -12.42
N SER A 170 -31.72 28.30 -12.94
CA SER A 170 -30.93 27.46 -13.83
C SER A 170 -29.84 26.83 -12.98
N GLU A 171 -30.02 25.56 -12.61
CA GLU A 171 -29.01 24.76 -11.93
C GLU A 171 -27.76 24.66 -12.83
N ARG A 172 -26.76 25.49 -12.57
CA ARG A 172 -25.41 25.26 -13.10
C ARG A 172 -24.68 24.36 -12.11
N GLU A 173 -24.67 23.06 -12.39
CA GLU A 173 -23.80 22.12 -11.69
C GLU A 173 -22.34 22.40 -12.05
N ALA A 174 -21.69 23.28 -11.29
CA ALA A 174 -20.24 23.35 -11.29
C ALA A 174 -19.72 22.12 -10.52
N ASN A 175 -19.23 21.12 -11.25
CA ASN A 175 -18.59 19.94 -10.67
C ASN A 175 -17.22 20.31 -10.09
N ASN A 176 -17.23 20.93 -8.91
CA ASN A 176 -16.03 21.16 -8.13
C ASN A 176 -15.73 19.89 -7.33
N THR A 177 -14.69 19.17 -7.73
CA THR A 177 -14.11 18.08 -6.95
C THR A 177 -13.20 18.68 -5.88
N ILE A 178 -13.42 18.33 -4.62
CA ILE A 178 -12.53 18.68 -3.51
C ILE A 178 -11.82 17.43 -3.00
N SER A 179 -10.52 17.54 -2.72
CA SER A 179 -9.80 16.51 -1.98
C SER A 179 -10.06 16.68 -0.49
N VAL A 180 -10.61 15.66 0.15
CA VAL A 180 -10.84 15.61 1.60
C VAL A 180 -9.90 14.60 2.22
N LEU A 181 -9.11 15.04 3.19
CA LEU A 181 -8.28 14.15 4.01
C LEU A 181 -9.17 13.40 5.00
N LYS A 182 -9.17 12.08 4.91
CA LYS A 182 -9.83 11.15 5.82
C LYS A 182 -8.80 10.37 6.61
N THR A 183 -9.27 9.68 7.64
CA THR A 183 -8.50 8.75 8.46
C THR A 183 -9.24 7.42 8.49
N GLN A 184 -8.53 6.32 8.28
CA GLN A 184 -9.04 4.97 8.36
C GLN A 184 -8.22 4.14 9.36
N PRO A 185 -8.83 3.57 10.41
CA PRO A 185 -8.17 2.58 11.22
C PRO A 185 -7.95 1.28 10.41
N VAL A 186 -6.71 0.76 10.43
CA VAL A 186 -6.33 -0.46 9.71
C VAL A 186 -5.52 -1.41 10.60
N GLN A 187 -5.65 -2.71 10.36
CA GLN A 187 -4.75 -3.75 10.84
C GLN A 187 -4.19 -4.62 9.71
N CYS A 188 -4.79 -4.54 8.53
CA CYS A 188 -4.27 -5.13 7.30
C CYS A 188 -4.60 -4.14 6.18
N CYS A 189 -3.63 -3.90 5.30
CA CYS A 189 -3.86 -3.08 4.13
C CYS A 189 -2.89 -3.44 3.01
N PHE A 190 -3.32 -3.14 1.79
CA PHE A 190 -2.50 -3.14 0.60
C PHE A 190 -2.18 -1.68 0.27
N ARG A 191 -0.92 -1.39 -0.03
CA ARG A 191 -0.47 -0.10 -0.53
C ARG A 191 0.27 -0.30 -1.83
N THR A 192 0.13 0.65 -2.74
CA THR A 192 0.99 0.72 -3.92
C THR A 192 1.36 2.16 -4.21
N THR A 193 2.58 2.38 -4.69
CA THR A 193 3.11 3.70 -5.03
C THR A 193 3.54 3.72 -6.48
N ALA A 194 2.84 4.46 -7.33
CA ALA A 194 3.20 4.65 -8.74
C ALA A 194 3.00 6.12 -9.14
N LYS A 195 3.56 6.57 -10.26
CA LYS A 195 3.31 7.95 -10.74
C LYS A 195 2.30 7.94 -11.86
N GLY A 196 1.42 8.93 -11.78
CA GLY A 196 0.30 9.07 -12.72
C GLY A 196 -0.76 7.98 -12.58
N GLY A 197 -0.68 7.11 -11.56
CA GLY A 197 -1.72 6.17 -11.22
C GLY A 197 -1.35 5.33 -10.00
N PRO A 198 -2.32 4.66 -9.37
CA PRO A 198 -3.73 4.61 -9.74
C PRO A 198 -4.58 5.51 -8.81
N TYR A 199 -5.76 5.91 -9.26
CA TYR A 199 -6.77 6.60 -8.42
C TYR A 199 -7.80 5.62 -7.83
N GLN A 200 -7.75 4.36 -8.28
CA GLN A 200 -8.71 3.31 -7.96
C GLN A 200 -8.09 1.94 -8.22
N THR A 201 -8.68 0.91 -7.64
CA THR A 201 -8.36 -0.48 -7.95
C THR A 201 -8.77 -0.84 -9.38
N CYS A 202 -8.07 -1.81 -9.97
CA CYS A 202 -8.48 -2.44 -11.22
C CYS A 202 -9.40 -3.64 -10.97
N LYS A 203 -10.06 -4.16 -12.01
CA LYS A 203 -11.02 -5.28 -11.88
C LYS A 203 -10.41 -6.54 -11.26
N THR A 204 -9.16 -6.84 -11.58
CA THR A 204 -8.45 -7.98 -10.98
C THR A 204 -8.24 -7.77 -9.48
N MET A 205 -7.78 -6.58 -9.08
CA MET A 205 -7.63 -6.18 -7.68
C MET A 205 -8.97 -6.22 -6.93
N ASP A 206 -10.05 -5.69 -7.51
CA ASP A 206 -11.38 -5.68 -6.88
C ASP A 206 -11.84 -7.07 -6.46
N LYS A 207 -11.65 -8.07 -7.33
CA LYS A 207 -12.04 -9.46 -7.04
C LYS A 207 -11.22 -10.07 -5.90
N ILE A 208 -9.94 -9.73 -5.83
CA ILE A 208 -9.03 -10.22 -4.77
C ILE A 208 -9.42 -9.57 -3.44
N PHE A 209 -9.53 -8.24 -3.41
CA PHE A 209 -9.85 -7.52 -2.19
C PHE A 209 -11.28 -7.79 -1.72
N ALA A 210 -12.25 -7.94 -2.61
CA ALA A 210 -13.60 -8.36 -2.21
C ALA A 210 -13.61 -9.73 -1.51
N ARG A 211 -12.76 -10.67 -1.96
CA ARG A 211 -12.62 -12.00 -1.35
C ARG A 211 -12.02 -11.92 0.06
N HIS A 212 -10.98 -11.10 0.24
CA HIS A 212 -10.18 -11.09 1.48
C HIS A 212 -10.62 -10.04 2.50
N PHE A 213 -11.13 -8.89 2.03
CA PHE A 213 -11.54 -7.74 2.86
C PHE A 213 -13.06 -7.54 2.91
N GLY A 214 -13.84 -8.30 2.12
CA GLY A 214 -15.29 -8.14 1.95
C GLY A 214 -15.65 -7.13 0.86
N ASN A 215 -16.90 -7.10 0.41
CA ASN A 215 -17.33 -6.28 -0.74
C ASN A 215 -17.25 -4.76 -0.50
N ASP A 216 -17.22 -4.33 0.76
CA ASP A 216 -17.24 -2.92 1.15
C ASP A 216 -15.83 -2.42 1.54
N PHE A 217 -14.76 -2.96 0.95
CA PHE A 217 -13.41 -2.50 1.24
C PHE A 217 -13.21 -1.03 0.81
N ILE A 218 -12.29 -0.35 1.48
CA ILE A 218 -11.99 1.05 1.25
C ILE A 218 -10.87 1.16 0.23
N VAL A 219 -10.99 2.14 -0.66
CA VAL A 219 -9.90 2.59 -1.55
C VAL A 219 -9.66 4.07 -1.26
N GLY A 220 -8.43 4.42 -0.94
CA GLY A 220 -7.97 5.78 -0.70
C GLY A 220 -6.74 6.09 -1.54
N CYS A 221 -6.56 7.36 -1.91
CA CYS A 221 -5.37 7.78 -2.67
C CYS A 221 -4.66 8.95 -1.98
N PHE A 222 -3.39 9.15 -2.26
CA PHE A 222 -2.64 10.29 -1.76
C PHE A 222 -1.60 10.73 -2.76
N TYR A 223 -1.27 12.02 -2.73
CA TYR A 223 -0.15 12.57 -3.45
C TYR A 223 1.09 12.57 -2.54
N SER A 224 2.15 11.90 -2.98
CA SER A 224 3.46 11.87 -2.31
C SER A 224 4.44 12.85 -2.93
#